data_AF-A0A7X6YUN4-F1
#
_entry.id   AF-A0A7X6YUN4-F1
#
_cell.length_a   1.000
_cell.length_b   1.000
_cell.length_c   1.000
_cell.angle_alpha   90.00
_cell.angle_beta   90.00
_cell.angle_gamma   90.00
#
_symmetry.space_group_name_H-M   'P 1'
#
loop_
_entity.id
_entity.type
_entity.pdbx_description
1 polymer ?
#
loop_
_entity_poly.entity_id
_entity_poly.type
_entity_poly.pdbx_seq_one_letter_code
_entity_poly.pdbx_strand_id
1 'polypeptide(L)'
;MFKKNNLDLDPLMKEAFERKLKVYTDFNPYFEKNLNYEVTTIEQVQFYHKKLKHSWVLGDFLKDRKQSAGFKKKVIKDLLKFWEKEFLKQIEYEQSRMLAKTTKINRKKIKKIRFTFAYIAVIISALGMVITRKVSFFETIPYLAKYFTSLYQMMDIPLYHNLVISIIYLTVILILYKMILKNYFETLLNMGANAESFISKEFKKIKHSFQTQQKKLRTHLLKSRRNSYKKQYKITNLFDPNTIINKLENYSKNVETRYVKFRRTYFWLLLLHLLLIVGIIGITGYIGYQYTTLYI
;
A
#
# COMPACT_ATOMS: atom_id res chain seq x y z
N MET A 1 -52.48 -2.76 -5.64
CA MET A 1 -52.57 -3.10 -7.07
C MET A 1 -52.75 -1.79 -7.83
N PHE A 2 -51.70 -1.26 -8.48
CA PHE A 2 -51.82 -0.09 -9.35
C PHE A 2 -52.08 -0.60 -10.77
N LYS A 3 -53.20 -0.19 -11.37
CA LYS A 3 -53.56 -0.54 -12.75
C LYS A 3 -52.48 -0.02 -13.70
N LYS A 4 -52.02 -0.90 -14.60
CA LYS A 4 -51.22 -0.59 -15.79
C LYS A 4 -51.97 0.45 -16.63
N ASN A 5 -51.68 1.72 -16.41
CA ASN A 5 -51.83 2.74 -17.43
C ASN A 5 -50.41 3.26 -17.71
N ASN A 6 -49.87 2.87 -18.87
CA ASN A 6 -48.65 3.44 -19.45
C ASN A 6 -48.92 4.89 -19.89
N LEU A 7 -49.12 5.79 -18.93
CA LEU A 7 -49.04 7.23 -19.14
C LEU A 7 -47.64 7.65 -18.70
N ASP A 8 -46.80 8.00 -19.68
CA ASP A 8 -45.47 8.65 -19.58
C ASP A 8 -45.03 8.96 -18.14
N LEU A 9 -44.65 7.93 -17.40
CA LEU A 9 -44.15 8.08 -16.04
C LEU A 9 -42.78 8.73 -16.16
N ASP A 10 -42.66 9.91 -15.56
CA ASP A 10 -41.40 10.61 -15.30
C ASP A 10 -40.23 9.61 -15.11
N PRO A 11 -39.12 9.73 -15.87
CA PRO A 11 -38.02 8.76 -15.83
C PRO A 11 -37.51 8.46 -14.42
N LEU A 12 -37.41 9.48 -13.56
CA LEU A 12 -36.96 9.31 -12.17
C LEU A 12 -37.97 8.55 -11.33
N MET A 13 -39.26 8.74 -11.60
CA MET A 13 -40.33 8.03 -10.93
C MET A 13 -40.37 6.56 -11.35
N LYS A 14 -40.24 6.27 -12.66
CA LYS A 14 -40.16 4.90 -13.18
C LYS A 14 -39.01 4.14 -12.52
N GLU A 15 -37.82 4.73 -12.50
CA GLU A 15 -36.63 4.13 -11.89
C GLU A 15 -36.80 3.92 -10.37
N ALA A 16 -37.41 4.89 -9.67
CA ALA A 16 -37.71 4.74 -8.26
C ALA A 16 -38.67 3.58 -7.97
N PHE A 17 -39.68 3.36 -8.82
CA PHE A 17 -40.61 2.25 -8.70
C PHE A 17 -39.93 0.90 -8.96
N GLU A 18 -39.15 0.78 -10.04
CA GLU A 18 -38.42 -0.43 -10.39
C GLU A 18 -37.45 -0.84 -9.28
N ARG A 19 -36.72 0.13 -8.71
CA ARG A 19 -35.79 -0.09 -7.60
C ARG A 19 -36.44 -0.14 -6.22
N LYS A 20 -37.77 0.02 -6.13
CA LYS A 20 -38.56 0.09 -4.88
C LYS A 20 -38.01 1.12 -3.88
N LEU A 21 -37.58 2.28 -4.39
CA LEU A 21 -36.96 3.35 -3.62
C LEU A 21 -37.98 4.38 -3.14
N LYS A 22 -37.72 4.93 -1.95
CA LYS A 22 -38.55 6.00 -1.38
C LYS A 22 -38.26 7.36 -2.03
N VAL A 23 -36.98 7.58 -2.35
CA VAL A 23 -36.44 8.75 -3.04
C VAL A 23 -35.45 8.24 -4.07
N TYR A 24 -35.43 8.88 -5.23
CA TYR A 24 -34.45 8.62 -6.27
C TYR A 24 -34.03 9.94 -6.92
N THR A 25 -32.77 9.99 -7.33
CA THR A 25 -32.18 11.01 -8.18
C THR A 25 -31.12 10.29 -9.01
N ASP A 26 -31.02 10.68 -10.28
CA ASP A 26 -30.01 10.24 -11.22
C ASP A 26 -28.64 10.86 -10.90
N PHE A 27 -28.61 11.94 -10.11
CA PHE A 27 -27.41 12.69 -9.83
C PHE A 27 -26.89 12.48 -8.41
N ASN A 28 -25.62 12.07 -8.30
CA ASN A 28 -24.90 12.04 -7.04
C ASN A 28 -23.85 13.16 -6.97
N PRO A 29 -24.05 14.19 -6.13
CA PRO A 29 -23.23 15.39 -6.13
C PRO A 29 -21.78 15.17 -5.68
N TYR A 30 -21.46 13.99 -5.14
CA TYR A 30 -20.12 13.65 -4.71
C TYR A 30 -19.26 13.05 -5.83
N PHE A 31 -19.84 12.33 -6.80
CA PHE A 31 -19.09 11.64 -7.85
C PHE A 31 -19.17 12.30 -9.23
N GLU A 32 -20.24 13.03 -9.52
CA GLU A 32 -20.59 13.42 -10.91
C GLU A 32 -20.32 14.90 -11.23
N LYS A 33 -19.40 15.54 -10.49
CA LYS A 33 -19.13 16.98 -10.58
C LYS A 33 -18.70 17.49 -11.95
N ASN A 34 -18.13 16.60 -12.77
CA ASN A 34 -17.60 16.93 -14.09
C ASN A 34 -18.37 16.24 -15.23
N LEU A 35 -19.42 15.46 -14.91
CA LEU A 35 -20.16 14.68 -15.90
C LEU A 35 -21.42 15.38 -16.38
N ASN A 36 -21.94 16.35 -15.62
CA ASN A 36 -23.21 17.01 -15.92
C ASN A 36 -23.07 18.53 -15.92
N TYR A 37 -22.88 19.12 -17.11
CA TYR A 37 -22.69 20.57 -17.29
C TYR A 37 -23.90 21.41 -16.84
N GLU A 38 -25.07 20.79 -16.69
CA GLU A 38 -26.32 21.48 -16.34
C GLU A 38 -26.53 21.66 -14.83
N VAL A 39 -25.89 20.85 -13.98
CA VAL A 39 -26.10 20.86 -12.52
C VAL A 39 -24.87 21.43 -11.81
N THR A 40 -24.87 22.74 -11.59
CA THR A 40 -23.77 23.46 -10.92
C THR A 40 -23.98 23.64 -9.42
N THR A 41 -25.23 23.56 -8.96
CA THR A 41 -25.63 23.76 -7.57
C THR A 41 -26.54 22.65 -7.07
N ILE A 42 -26.55 22.39 -5.76
CA ILE A 42 -27.41 21.36 -5.17
C ILE A 42 -28.89 21.68 -5.38
N GLU A 43 -29.25 22.96 -5.44
CA GLU A 43 -30.61 23.41 -5.71
C GLU A 43 -31.14 22.98 -7.08
N GLN A 44 -30.26 22.72 -8.06
CA GLN A 44 -30.66 22.29 -9.40
C GLN A 44 -30.91 20.79 -9.50
N VAL A 45 -30.60 20.01 -8.46
CA VAL A 45 -30.74 18.56 -8.51
C VAL A 45 -32.22 18.17 -8.61
N GLN A 46 -32.54 17.42 -9.66
CA GLN A 46 -33.84 16.80 -9.82
C GLN A 46 -33.95 15.54 -8.97
N PHE A 47 -35.11 15.35 -8.33
CA PHE A 47 -35.37 14.17 -7.52
C PHE A 47 -36.84 13.78 -7.59
N TYR A 48 -37.10 12.50 -7.33
CA TYR A 48 -38.43 11.97 -7.08
C TYR A 48 -38.54 11.51 -5.63
N HIS A 49 -39.72 11.71 -5.01
CA HIS A 49 -40.06 11.10 -3.72
C HIS A 49 -41.44 10.44 -3.85
N LYS A 50 -41.63 9.23 -3.30
CA LYS A 50 -42.86 8.42 -3.41
C LYS A 50 -44.19 9.06 -2.95
N LYS A 51 -44.13 10.27 -2.38
CA LYS A 51 -45.28 11.05 -1.90
C LYS A 51 -45.56 12.26 -2.78
N LEU A 52 -44.74 12.48 -3.81
CA LEU A 52 -44.91 13.47 -4.85
C LEU A 52 -45.51 12.78 -6.08
N LYS A 53 -46.26 13.55 -6.88
CA LYS A 53 -46.91 13.04 -8.10
C LYS A 53 -45.97 12.97 -9.31
N HIS A 54 -44.85 13.69 -9.25
CA HIS A 54 -43.88 13.90 -10.33
C HIS A 54 -42.51 14.20 -9.70
N SER A 55 -41.44 14.22 -10.49
CA SER A 55 -40.14 14.72 -10.04
C SER A 55 -40.18 16.24 -9.78
N TRP A 56 -39.21 16.70 -9.01
CA TRP A 56 -39.04 18.09 -8.65
C TRP A 56 -37.58 18.49 -8.70
N VAL A 57 -37.34 19.74 -9.09
CA VAL A 57 -36.07 20.43 -8.82
C VAL A 57 -36.02 20.79 -7.34
N LEU A 58 -34.92 20.44 -6.65
CA LEU A 58 -34.81 20.59 -5.20
C LEU A 58 -35.02 22.04 -4.74
N GLY A 59 -34.45 23.01 -5.41
CA GLY A 59 -34.60 24.43 -5.10
C GLY A 59 -36.06 24.89 -5.16
N ASP A 60 -36.80 24.46 -6.16
CA ASP A 60 -38.20 24.85 -6.37
C ASP A 60 -39.11 24.18 -5.36
N PHE A 61 -38.88 22.88 -5.10
CA PHE A 61 -39.59 22.15 -4.04
C PHE A 61 -39.39 22.79 -2.66
N LEU A 62 -38.17 23.27 -2.36
CA LEU A 62 -37.89 23.92 -1.09
C LEU A 62 -38.57 25.28 -0.95
N LYS A 63 -38.83 25.99 -2.06
CA LYS A 63 -39.52 27.29 -2.10
C LYS A 63 -41.04 27.17 -2.20
N ASP A 64 -41.58 26.05 -2.67
CA ASP A 64 -43.03 25.87 -2.89
C ASP A 64 -43.84 26.07 -1.60
N ARG A 65 -44.73 27.07 -1.59
CA ARG A 65 -45.58 27.39 -0.43
C ARG A 65 -46.64 26.34 -0.14
N LYS A 66 -47.00 25.50 -1.12
CA LYS A 66 -48.01 24.44 -0.96
C LYS A 66 -47.50 23.26 -0.13
N GLN A 67 -46.18 23.05 -0.08
CA GLN A 67 -45.59 21.97 0.71
C GLN A 67 -45.33 22.39 2.16
N SER A 68 -45.81 21.59 3.12
CA SER A 68 -45.59 21.87 4.54
C SER A 68 -44.10 21.80 4.91
N ALA A 69 -43.67 22.65 5.84
CA ALA A 69 -42.29 22.67 6.31
C ALA A 69 -41.84 21.31 6.87
N GLY A 70 -42.73 20.60 7.56
CA GLY A 70 -42.49 19.25 8.08
C GLY A 70 -42.22 18.24 6.97
N PHE A 71 -42.99 18.29 5.88
CA PHE A 71 -42.80 17.41 4.73
C PHE A 71 -41.49 17.72 4.00
N LYS A 72 -41.17 18.99 3.73
CA LYS A 72 -39.89 19.39 3.13
C LYS A 72 -38.68 18.86 3.92
N LYS A 73 -38.71 18.97 5.26
CA LYS A 73 -37.66 18.43 6.14
C LYS A 73 -37.50 16.91 6.00
N LYS A 74 -38.61 16.19 5.85
CA LYS A 74 -38.61 14.74 5.65
C LYS A 74 -37.97 14.38 4.31
N VAL A 75 -38.37 15.03 3.23
CA VAL A 75 -37.80 14.83 1.88
C VAL A 75 -36.29 15.10 1.88
N ILE A 76 -35.83 16.21 2.46
CA ILE A 76 -34.38 16.50 2.60
C ILE A 76 -33.65 15.38 3.32
N LYS A 77 -34.20 14.89 4.44
CA LYS A 77 -33.57 13.80 5.21
C LYS A 77 -33.50 12.50 4.39
N ASP A 78 -34.56 12.19 3.64
CA ASP A 78 -34.63 11.00 2.80
C ASP A 78 -33.65 11.07 1.62
N LEU A 79 -33.53 12.23 0.97
CA LEU A 79 -32.59 12.47 -0.12
C LEU A 79 -31.13 12.40 0.33
N LEU A 80 -30.80 13.02 1.47
CA LEU A 80 -29.45 12.90 2.05
C LEU A 80 -29.13 11.44 2.41
N LYS A 81 -30.07 10.70 2.99
CA LYS A 81 -29.87 9.28 3.32
C LYS A 81 -29.68 8.43 2.05
N PHE A 82 -30.36 8.78 0.96
CA PHE A 82 -30.18 8.14 -0.33
C PHE A 82 -28.73 8.34 -0.84
N TRP A 83 -28.26 9.59 -0.92
CA TRP A 83 -26.87 9.86 -1.32
C TRP A 83 -25.83 9.24 -0.40
N GLU A 84 -26.06 9.21 0.91
CA GLU A 84 -25.18 8.52 1.88
C GLU A 84 -25.06 7.04 1.57
N LYS A 85 -26.19 6.36 1.31
CA LYS A 85 -26.18 4.94 0.99
C LYS A 85 -25.42 4.66 -0.30
N GLU A 86 -25.65 5.44 -1.35
CA GLU A 86 -24.93 5.29 -2.62
C GLU A 86 -23.44 5.57 -2.48
N PHE A 87 -23.08 6.63 -1.76
CA PHE A 87 -21.70 6.97 -1.48
C PHE A 87 -20.96 5.87 -0.73
N LEU A 88 -21.54 5.37 0.36
CA LEU A 88 -20.91 4.32 1.15
C LEU A 88 -20.75 3.03 0.33
N LYS A 89 -21.77 2.66 -0.45
CA LYS A 89 -21.72 1.48 -1.33
C LYS A 89 -20.57 1.60 -2.35
N GLN A 90 -20.45 2.75 -3.01
CA GLN A 90 -19.39 2.97 -4.00
C GLN A 90 -18.00 2.99 -3.35
N ILE A 91 -17.84 3.68 -2.22
CA ILE A 91 -16.57 3.75 -1.50
C ILE A 91 -16.14 2.38 -0.96
N GLU A 92 -17.07 1.56 -0.49
CA GLU A 92 -16.77 0.20 -0.02
C GLU A 92 -16.35 -0.69 -1.18
N TYR A 93 -17.03 -0.62 -2.32
CA TYR A 93 -16.63 -1.32 -3.53
C TYR A 93 -15.21 -0.92 -3.97
N GLU A 94 -14.92 0.38 -4.01
CA GLU A 94 -13.60 0.91 -4.38
C GLU A 94 -12.50 0.47 -3.40
N GLN A 95 -12.78 0.50 -2.10
CA GLN A 95 -11.86 0.03 -1.07
C GLN A 95 -11.57 -1.47 -1.25
N SER A 96 -12.59 -2.30 -1.41
CA SER A 96 -12.42 -3.74 -1.62
C SER A 96 -11.66 -4.05 -2.90
N ARG A 97 -11.96 -3.33 -4.00
CA ARG A 97 -11.27 -3.45 -5.28
C ARG A 97 -9.79 -3.12 -5.16
N MET A 98 -9.45 -2.00 -4.50
CA MET A 98 -8.05 -1.60 -4.31
C MET A 98 -7.29 -2.56 -3.40
N LEU A 99 -7.91 -3.01 -2.30
CA LEU A 99 -7.30 -3.97 -1.39
C LEU A 99 -7.06 -5.32 -2.06
N ALA A 100 -7.97 -5.77 -2.93
CA ALA A 100 -7.80 -6.99 -3.71
C ALA A 100 -6.63 -6.91 -4.71
N LYS A 101 -6.42 -5.74 -5.34
CA LYS A 101 -5.27 -5.49 -6.23
C LYS A 101 -3.94 -5.31 -5.47
N THR A 102 -4.00 -4.87 -4.21
CA THR A 102 -2.78 -4.58 -3.44
C THR A 102 -2.11 -5.88 -3.01
N THR A 103 -0.86 -6.08 -3.41
CA THR A 103 -0.12 -7.31 -3.08
C THR A 103 0.08 -7.44 -1.57
N LYS A 104 -0.42 -8.53 -0.98
CA LYS A 104 -0.16 -8.83 0.43
C LYS A 104 1.29 -9.28 0.63
N ILE A 105 2.07 -8.45 1.31
CA ILE A 105 3.47 -8.76 1.61
C ILE A 105 3.50 -9.57 2.90
N ASN A 106 3.64 -10.89 2.76
CA ASN A 106 3.83 -11.77 3.91
C ASN A 106 5.25 -11.61 4.47
N ARG A 107 5.39 -10.76 5.51
CA ARG A 107 6.68 -10.50 6.18
C ARG A 107 7.33 -11.76 6.74
N LYS A 108 6.56 -12.81 7.09
CA LYS A 108 7.12 -14.07 7.60
C LYS A 108 7.97 -14.81 6.56
N LYS A 109 7.69 -14.63 5.26
CA LYS A 109 8.47 -15.23 4.17
C LYS A 109 9.78 -14.47 3.88
N ILE A 110 9.88 -13.21 4.32
CA ILE A 110 11.11 -12.42 4.20
C ILE A 110 11.98 -12.76 5.42
N LYS A 111 12.90 -13.71 5.25
CA LYS A 111 13.85 -14.07 6.31
C LYS A 111 14.68 -12.84 6.68
N LYS A 112 14.66 -12.43 7.95
CA LYS A 112 15.63 -11.46 8.47
C LYS A 112 17.03 -12.05 8.30
N ILE A 113 17.93 -11.27 7.71
CA ILE A 113 19.35 -11.65 7.65
C ILE A 113 19.92 -11.52 9.05
N ARG A 114 20.34 -12.65 9.63
CA ARG A 114 21.02 -12.70 10.94
C ARG A 114 22.51 -12.43 10.73
N PHE A 115 23.05 -11.49 11.50
CA PHE A 115 24.45 -11.05 11.43
C PHE A 115 25.40 -11.89 12.27
N THR A 116 24.92 -12.86 13.04
CA THR A 116 25.77 -13.74 13.87
C THR A 116 26.91 -14.37 13.07
N PHE A 117 26.61 -14.81 11.84
CA PHE A 117 27.62 -15.38 10.94
C PHE A 117 28.58 -14.33 10.36
N ALA A 118 28.17 -13.06 10.26
CA ALA A 118 29.04 -11.99 9.79
C ALA A 118 30.09 -11.61 10.84
N TYR A 119 29.74 -11.59 12.13
CA TYR A 119 30.71 -11.34 13.21
C TYR A 119 31.77 -12.45 13.30
N ILE A 120 31.36 -13.71 13.20
CA ILE A 120 32.29 -14.85 13.16
C ILE A 120 33.22 -14.74 11.94
N ALA A 121 32.67 -14.39 10.76
CA ALA A 121 33.44 -14.19 9.54
C ALA A 121 34.45 -13.03 9.63
N VAL A 122 34.11 -11.93 10.32
CA VAL A 122 35.03 -10.82 10.59
C VAL A 122 36.20 -11.29 11.46
N ILE A 123 35.92 -12.04 12.53
CA ILE A 123 36.95 -12.58 13.44
C ILE A 123 37.88 -13.53 12.68
N ILE A 124 37.32 -14.45 11.89
CA ILE A 124 38.11 -15.40 11.07
C ILE A 124 38.96 -14.65 10.03
N SER A 125 38.43 -13.61 9.39
CA SER A 125 39.18 -12.81 8.41
C SER A 125 40.33 -12.03 9.04
N ALA A 126 40.10 -11.45 10.23
CA ALA A 126 41.13 -10.75 10.98
C ALA A 126 42.24 -11.71 11.43
N LEU A 127 41.89 -12.89 11.95
CA LEU A 127 42.84 -13.95 12.27
C LEU A 127 43.60 -14.42 11.03
N GLY A 128 42.92 -14.63 9.90
CA GLY A 128 43.54 -14.99 8.62
C GLY A 128 44.56 -13.97 8.14
N MET A 129 44.28 -12.67 8.26
CA MET A 129 45.24 -11.61 7.92
C MET A 129 46.49 -11.65 8.83
N VAL A 130 46.30 -11.88 10.13
CA VAL A 130 47.41 -12.00 11.08
C VAL A 130 48.27 -13.24 10.75
N ILE A 131 47.63 -14.35 10.39
CA ILE A 131 48.28 -15.60 9.97
C ILE A 131 49.12 -15.36 8.70
N THR A 132 48.58 -14.68 7.68
CA THR A 132 49.33 -14.40 6.44
C THR A 132 50.59 -13.55 6.64
N ARG A 133 50.67 -12.79 7.75
CA ARG A 133 51.85 -11.98 8.11
C ARG A 133 52.90 -12.75 8.91
N LYS A 134 52.69 -14.05 9.17
CA LYS A 134 53.58 -14.92 9.95
C LYS A 134 54.00 -14.30 11.30
N VAL A 135 53.02 -13.81 12.06
CA VAL A 135 53.33 -13.22 13.38
C VAL A 135 53.80 -14.33 14.33
N SER A 136 55.01 -14.20 14.85
CA SER A 136 55.70 -15.19 15.70
C SER A 136 54.98 -15.48 17.02
N PHE A 137 54.08 -14.59 17.46
CA PHE A 137 53.27 -14.75 18.65
C PHE A 137 52.44 -16.05 18.69
N PHE A 138 52.01 -16.59 17.55
CA PHE A 138 51.22 -17.83 17.53
C PHE A 138 52.07 -19.10 17.70
N GLU A 139 53.37 -19.01 17.48
CA GLU A 139 54.32 -20.12 17.62
C GLU A 139 54.82 -20.27 19.06
N THR A 140 54.61 -19.27 19.92
CA THR A 140 54.99 -19.31 21.34
C THR A 140 53.95 -20.02 22.23
N ILE A 141 52.79 -20.40 21.69
CA ILE A 141 51.73 -21.11 22.42
C ILE A 141 51.93 -22.62 22.25
N PRO A 142 52.31 -23.39 23.30
CA PRO A 142 52.85 -24.75 23.17
C PRO A 142 51.96 -25.75 22.42
N TYR A 143 50.65 -25.66 22.60
CA TYR A 143 49.67 -26.58 21.98
C TYR A 143 49.25 -26.16 20.56
N LEU A 144 49.49 -24.91 20.17
CA LEU A 144 49.11 -24.36 18.87
C LEU A 144 50.31 -24.22 17.91
N ALA A 145 51.53 -24.15 18.45
CA ALA A 145 52.76 -23.95 17.70
C ALA A 145 52.92 -24.93 16.52
N LYS A 146 52.74 -26.24 16.77
CA LYS A 146 52.84 -27.27 15.73
C LYS A 146 51.88 -27.06 14.56
N TYR A 147 50.67 -26.55 14.82
CA TYR A 147 49.66 -26.31 13.80
C TYR A 147 49.95 -25.02 13.01
N PHE A 148 50.38 -23.94 13.68
CA PHE A 148 50.71 -22.68 13.02
C PHE A 148 51.98 -22.77 12.17
N THR A 149 53.01 -23.48 12.64
CA THR A 149 54.26 -23.67 11.87
C THR A 149 54.01 -24.44 10.57
N SER A 150 53.17 -25.48 10.58
CA SER A 150 52.79 -26.21 9.36
C SER A 150 51.94 -25.35 8.40
N LEU A 151 51.01 -24.55 8.94
CA LEU A 151 50.26 -23.56 8.16
C LEU A 151 51.17 -22.50 7.52
N TYR A 152 52.18 -22.01 8.25
CA TYR A 152 53.14 -21.03 7.75
C TYR A 152 54.02 -21.58 6.64
N GLN A 153 54.43 -22.84 6.73
CA GLN A 153 55.14 -23.56 5.67
C GLN A 153 54.27 -23.76 4.42
N MET A 154 52.99 -24.09 4.58
CA MET A 154 52.06 -24.16 3.44
C MET A 154 51.92 -22.80 2.73
N MET A 155 51.90 -21.71 3.49
CA MET A 155 51.83 -20.35 2.94
C MET A 155 53.13 -19.87 2.28
N ASP A 156 54.25 -20.59 2.38
CA ASP A 156 55.45 -20.30 1.58
C ASP A 156 55.25 -20.67 0.10
N ILE A 157 54.30 -21.54 -0.20
CA ILE A 157 53.93 -21.89 -1.57
C ILE A 157 53.00 -20.79 -2.12
N PRO A 158 53.37 -20.09 -3.21
CA PRO A 158 52.61 -18.94 -3.72
C PRO A 158 51.13 -19.24 -4.02
N LEU A 159 50.83 -20.46 -4.48
CA LEU A 159 49.47 -20.89 -4.75
C LEU A 159 48.59 -20.86 -3.48
N TYR A 160 49.04 -21.46 -2.37
CA TYR A 160 48.26 -21.53 -1.14
C TYR A 160 48.18 -20.16 -0.45
N HIS A 161 49.24 -19.37 -0.50
CA HIS A 161 49.21 -17.97 -0.04
C HIS A 161 48.11 -17.16 -0.75
N ASN A 162 48.06 -17.25 -2.08
CA ASN A 162 47.06 -16.57 -2.89
C ASN A 162 45.64 -17.08 -2.64
N LEU A 163 45.46 -18.38 -2.37
CA LEU A 163 44.15 -18.96 -2.04
C LEU A 163 43.64 -18.49 -0.67
N VAL A 164 44.50 -18.41 0.35
CA VAL A 164 44.14 -17.89 1.68
C VAL A 164 43.76 -16.41 1.59
N ILE A 165 44.54 -15.60 0.87
CA ILE A 165 44.22 -14.18 0.61
C ILE A 165 42.87 -14.07 -0.11
N SER A 166 42.62 -14.92 -1.11
CA SER A 166 41.34 -14.94 -1.84
C SER A 166 40.14 -15.25 -0.94
N ILE A 167 40.28 -16.20 0.00
CA ILE A 167 39.24 -16.50 1.01
C ILE A 167 38.96 -15.26 1.87
N ILE A 168 39.99 -14.56 2.33
CA ILE A 168 39.84 -13.35 3.16
C ILE A 168 39.05 -12.29 2.40
N TYR A 169 39.43 -11.99 1.14
CA TYR A 169 38.71 -11.00 0.33
C TYR A 169 37.27 -11.41 0.04
N LEU A 170 37.02 -12.68 -0.33
CA LEU A 170 35.67 -13.19 -0.56
C LEU A 170 34.80 -13.09 0.70
N THR A 171 35.39 -13.32 1.87
CA THR A 171 34.70 -13.22 3.16
C THR A 171 34.33 -11.77 3.48
N VAL A 172 35.24 -10.81 3.25
CA VAL A 172 34.97 -9.37 3.39
C VAL A 172 33.88 -8.92 2.43
N ILE A 173 33.94 -9.34 1.16
CA ILE A 173 32.90 -9.07 0.15
C ILE A 173 31.55 -9.60 0.63
N LEU A 174 31.51 -10.83 1.16
CA LEU A 174 30.28 -11.44 1.68
C LEU A 174 29.70 -10.67 2.88
N ILE A 175 30.53 -10.10 3.74
CA ILE A 175 30.09 -9.26 4.88
C ILE A 175 29.48 -7.94 4.37
N LEU A 176 30.19 -7.22 3.50
CA LEU A 176 29.69 -5.98 2.89
C LEU A 176 28.38 -6.22 2.14
N TYR A 177 28.31 -7.33 1.41
CA TYR A 177 27.13 -7.76 0.70
C TYR A 177 25.95 -8.02 1.64
N LYS A 178 26.16 -8.69 2.79
CA LYS A 178 25.12 -8.87 3.82
C LYS A 178 24.61 -7.54 4.40
N MET A 179 25.49 -6.53 4.56
CA MET A 179 25.09 -5.19 5.02
C MET A 179 24.19 -4.49 4.00
N ILE A 180 24.57 -4.51 2.72
CA ILE A 180 23.78 -3.94 1.63
C ILE A 180 22.40 -4.61 1.57
N LEU A 181 22.38 -5.95 1.66
CA LEU A 181 21.16 -6.72 1.67
C LEU A 181 20.23 -6.30 2.82
N LYS A 182 20.76 -6.19 4.05
CA LYS A 182 19.96 -5.76 5.22
C LYS A 182 19.31 -4.40 4.98
N ASN A 183 20.08 -3.39 4.59
CA ASN A 183 19.54 -2.05 4.34
C ASN A 183 18.45 -2.08 3.26
N TYR A 184 18.70 -2.81 2.17
CA TYR A 184 17.73 -2.98 1.09
C TYR A 184 16.43 -3.66 1.57
N PHE A 185 16.52 -4.66 2.46
CA PHE A 185 15.34 -5.32 3.05
C PHE A 185 14.58 -4.46 4.05
N GLU A 186 15.26 -3.70 4.90
CA GLU A 186 14.63 -2.84 5.90
C GLU A 186 13.85 -1.69 5.27
N THR A 187 14.42 -1.01 4.28
CA THR A 187 13.71 0.03 3.51
C THR A 187 12.42 -0.50 2.91
N LEU A 188 12.42 -1.74 2.40
CA LEU A 188 11.29 -2.30 1.69
C LEU A 188 10.24 -2.92 2.61
N LEU A 189 10.65 -3.54 3.72
CA LEU A 189 9.73 -3.94 4.79
C LEU A 189 8.97 -2.74 5.34
N ASN A 190 9.62 -1.58 5.45
CA ASN A 190 8.99 -0.34 5.89
C ASN A 190 8.04 0.26 4.83
N MET A 191 8.35 0.11 3.53
CA MET A 191 7.44 0.51 2.45
C MET A 191 6.23 -0.43 2.31
N GLY A 192 6.44 -1.74 2.37
CA GLY A 192 5.40 -2.77 2.21
C GLY A 192 4.51 -2.98 3.43
N ALA A 193 4.98 -2.54 4.60
CA ALA A 193 4.27 -2.62 5.87
C ALA A 193 2.93 -1.88 5.89
N ASN A 194 2.75 -0.89 5.02
CA ASN A 194 1.76 0.16 5.24
C ASN A 194 0.80 0.38 4.09
N ALA A 195 0.91 -0.26 2.91
CA ALA A 195 0.00 0.05 1.80
C ALA A 195 -1.47 -0.29 2.12
N GLU A 196 -1.77 -1.50 2.59
CA GLU A 196 -3.12 -1.91 3.00
C GLU A 196 -3.65 -1.06 4.18
N SER A 197 -2.80 -0.80 5.17
CA SER A 197 -3.13 0.07 6.32
C SER A 197 -3.36 1.52 5.90
N PHE A 198 -2.55 2.03 4.99
CA PHE A 198 -2.61 3.38 4.44
C PHE A 198 -3.87 3.54 3.61
N ILE A 199 -4.14 2.63 2.66
CA ILE A 199 -5.38 2.58 1.88
C ILE A 199 -6.58 2.60 2.83
N SER A 200 -6.61 1.70 3.82
CA SER A 200 -7.72 1.65 4.79
C SER A 200 -7.86 2.92 5.63
N LYS A 201 -6.75 3.56 6.02
CA LYS A 201 -6.76 4.84 6.74
C LYS A 201 -7.27 5.99 5.86
N GLU A 202 -6.85 6.04 4.61
CA GLU A 202 -7.30 7.07 3.66
C GLU A 202 -8.79 6.90 3.33
N PHE A 203 -9.28 5.68 3.14
CA PHE A 203 -10.71 5.41 2.99
C PHE A 203 -11.53 5.81 4.24
N LYS A 204 -10.99 5.65 5.45
CA LYS A 204 -11.63 6.19 6.67
C LYS A 204 -11.69 7.72 6.64
N LYS A 205 -10.63 8.41 6.20
CA LYS A 205 -10.64 9.88 6.04
C LYS A 205 -11.66 10.33 5.00
N ILE A 206 -11.77 9.64 3.87
CA ILE A 206 -12.80 9.87 2.83
C ILE A 206 -14.20 9.82 3.47
N LYS A 207 -14.52 8.74 4.21
CA LYS A 207 -15.82 8.59 4.89
C LYS A 207 -16.07 9.72 5.90
N HIS A 208 -15.06 10.12 6.67
CA HIS A 208 -15.19 11.18 7.67
C HIS A 208 -15.41 12.57 7.02
N SER A 209 -14.66 12.89 5.96
CA SER A 209 -14.82 14.12 5.18
C SER A 209 -16.22 14.21 4.58
N PHE A 210 -16.71 13.10 4.02
CA PHE A 210 -18.08 12.99 3.53
C PHE A 210 -19.11 13.30 4.61
N GLN A 211 -19.05 12.64 5.77
CA GLN A 211 -19.98 12.88 6.89
C GLN A 211 -19.99 14.35 7.33
N THR A 212 -18.81 14.97 7.40
CA THR A 212 -18.66 16.38 7.78
C THR A 212 -19.35 17.29 6.77
N GLN A 213 -19.16 17.04 5.47
CA GLN A 213 -19.81 17.82 4.43
C GLN A 213 -21.31 17.56 4.35
N GLN A 214 -21.75 16.33 4.56
CA GLN A 214 -23.17 16.02 4.54
C GLN A 214 -23.92 16.73 5.67
N LYS A 215 -23.29 16.93 6.84
CA LYS A 215 -23.82 17.80 7.90
C LYS A 215 -23.94 19.26 7.44
N LYS A 216 -22.93 19.80 6.75
CA LYS A 216 -22.97 21.17 6.20
C LYS A 216 -24.09 21.31 5.17
N LEU A 217 -24.20 20.35 4.25
CA LEU A 217 -25.23 20.31 3.22
C LEU A 217 -26.63 20.22 3.82
N ARG A 218 -26.83 19.38 4.83
CA ARG A 218 -28.09 19.29 5.57
C ARG A 218 -28.48 20.63 6.18
N THR A 219 -27.54 21.30 6.86
CA THR A 219 -27.79 22.62 7.46
C THR A 219 -28.17 23.64 6.40
N HIS A 220 -27.48 23.63 5.27
CA HIS A 220 -27.79 24.47 4.12
C HIS A 220 -29.21 24.26 3.61
N LEU A 221 -29.59 23.04 3.23
CA LEU A 221 -30.92 22.71 2.70
C LEU A 221 -32.04 23.04 3.70
N LEU A 222 -31.81 22.80 5.00
CA LEU A 222 -32.77 23.15 6.04
C LEU A 222 -32.96 24.67 6.21
N LYS A 223 -31.91 25.47 5.95
CA LYS A 223 -31.99 26.94 5.90
C LYS A 223 -32.70 27.39 4.62
N SER A 224 -32.35 26.83 3.46
CA SER A 224 -32.99 27.16 2.17
C SER A 224 -34.50 26.95 2.16
N ARG A 225 -34.99 25.93 2.89
CA ARG A 225 -36.43 25.71 3.12
C ARG A 225 -37.18 26.90 3.77
N ARG A 226 -36.50 27.77 4.53
CA ARG A 226 -37.12 28.86 5.31
C ARG A 226 -37.29 30.16 4.51
N ASN A 227 -37.30 30.11 3.17
CA ASN A 227 -37.56 31.22 2.23
C ASN A 227 -36.60 32.44 2.27
N SER A 228 -35.59 32.47 3.15
CA SER A 228 -34.65 33.60 3.28
C SER A 228 -33.22 33.33 2.80
N TYR A 229 -32.87 32.06 2.49
CA TYR A 229 -31.51 31.72 2.13
C TYR A 229 -31.28 31.84 0.61
N LYS A 230 -30.74 32.99 0.17
CA LYS A 230 -30.40 33.26 -1.24
C LYS A 230 -29.12 32.57 -1.73
N LYS A 231 -28.26 32.13 -0.81
CA LYS A 231 -26.98 31.49 -1.18
C LYS A 231 -27.25 30.10 -1.73
N GLN A 232 -26.73 29.81 -2.93
CA GLN A 232 -26.73 28.48 -3.53
C GLN A 232 -25.52 27.68 -3.06
N TYR A 233 -25.65 26.35 -3.00
CA TYR A 233 -24.54 25.47 -2.64
C TYR A 233 -23.91 24.91 -3.91
N LYS A 234 -22.76 25.47 -4.32
CA LYS A 234 -22.00 24.98 -5.47
C LYS A 234 -21.52 23.55 -5.24
N ILE A 235 -21.76 22.65 -6.20
CA ILE A 235 -21.34 21.25 -6.13
C ILE A 235 -19.80 21.12 -6.15
N THR A 236 -19.11 22.05 -6.81
CA THR A 236 -17.63 22.14 -6.81
C THR A 236 -17.03 22.31 -5.42
N ASN A 237 -17.78 22.86 -4.46
CA ASN A 237 -17.33 23.01 -3.06
C ASN A 237 -17.43 21.69 -2.27
N LEU A 238 -18.09 20.67 -2.81
CA LEU A 238 -18.10 19.34 -2.20
C LEU A 238 -16.74 18.68 -2.36
N PHE A 239 -16.48 17.72 -1.50
CA PHE A 239 -15.29 16.88 -1.47
C PHE A 239 -15.33 15.92 -2.64
N ASP A 240 -14.23 15.82 -3.39
CA ASP A 240 -14.14 14.92 -4.54
C ASP A 240 -13.42 13.61 -4.12
N PRO A 241 -14.16 12.52 -3.91
CA PRO A 241 -13.55 11.23 -3.60
C PRO A 241 -12.71 10.70 -4.77
N ASN A 242 -13.07 10.98 -6.03
CA ASN A 242 -12.41 10.41 -7.20
C ASN A 242 -10.96 10.89 -7.31
N THR A 243 -10.69 12.16 -7.02
CA THR A 243 -9.32 12.69 -6.96
C THR A 243 -8.44 11.93 -5.97
N ILE A 244 -8.97 11.57 -4.80
CA ILE A 244 -8.21 10.83 -3.78
C ILE A 244 -8.08 9.36 -4.16
N ILE A 245 -9.15 8.74 -4.68
CA ILE A 245 -9.15 7.37 -5.20
C ILE A 245 -8.07 7.23 -6.29
N ASN A 246 -7.99 8.14 -7.26
CA ASN A 246 -6.98 8.12 -8.31
C ASN A 246 -5.55 8.24 -7.76
N LYS A 247 -5.34 9.11 -6.75
CA LYS A 247 -4.04 9.21 -6.06
C LYS A 247 -3.68 7.90 -5.33
N LEU A 248 -4.65 7.25 -4.70
CA LEU A 248 -4.46 5.97 -4.03
C LEU A 248 -4.14 4.84 -5.02
N GLU A 249 -4.79 4.82 -6.19
CA GLU A 249 -4.52 3.84 -7.24
C GLU A 249 -3.08 3.97 -7.75
N ASN A 250 -2.64 5.20 -8.05
CA ASN A 250 -1.26 5.48 -8.46
C ASN A 250 -0.24 5.08 -7.38
N TYR A 251 -0.53 5.37 -6.12
CA TYR A 251 0.31 4.95 -5.00
C TYR A 251 0.40 3.42 -4.91
N SER A 252 -0.74 2.73 -4.98
CA SER A 252 -0.79 1.26 -4.94
C SER A 252 0.01 0.63 -6.08
N LYS A 253 -0.17 1.12 -7.30
CA LYS A 253 0.59 0.67 -8.49
C LYS A 253 2.10 0.87 -8.33
N ASN A 254 2.52 2.00 -7.76
CA ASN A 254 3.94 2.26 -7.48
C ASN A 254 4.53 1.29 -6.44
N VAL A 255 3.78 1.01 -5.37
CA VAL A 255 4.20 0.04 -4.34
C VAL A 255 4.30 -1.36 -4.94
N GLU A 256 3.30 -1.78 -5.72
CA GLU A 256 3.29 -3.07 -6.40
C GLU A 256 4.49 -3.21 -7.35
N THR A 257 4.73 -2.21 -8.19
CA THR A 257 5.88 -2.21 -9.13
C THR A 257 7.21 -2.34 -8.39
N ARG A 258 7.39 -1.60 -7.29
CA ARG A 258 8.59 -1.69 -6.45
C ARG A 258 8.73 -3.07 -5.80
N TYR A 259 7.63 -3.66 -5.35
CA TYR A 259 7.62 -4.98 -4.75
C TYR A 259 7.93 -6.10 -5.76
N VAL A 260 7.35 -6.04 -6.97
CA VAL A 260 7.63 -6.99 -8.05
C VAL A 260 9.10 -6.93 -8.46
N LYS A 261 9.63 -5.71 -8.68
CA LYS A 261 11.05 -5.50 -8.96
C LYS A 261 11.92 -6.08 -7.84
N PHE A 262 11.56 -5.82 -6.59
CA PHE A 262 12.24 -6.38 -5.43
C PHE A 262 12.21 -7.90 -5.41
N ARG A 263 11.06 -8.56 -5.62
CA ARG A 263 10.97 -10.03 -5.57
C ARG A 263 11.89 -10.67 -6.61
N ARG A 264 11.98 -10.07 -7.81
CA ARG A 264 12.92 -10.49 -8.85
C ARG A 264 14.36 -10.29 -8.39
N THR A 265 14.72 -9.10 -7.93
CA THR A 265 16.08 -8.79 -7.45
C THR A 265 16.46 -9.66 -6.24
N TYR A 266 15.54 -9.92 -5.33
CA TYR A 266 15.72 -10.74 -4.12
C TYR A 266 16.22 -12.14 -4.42
N PHE A 267 15.61 -12.80 -5.41
CA PHE A 267 16.01 -14.15 -5.80
C PHE A 267 17.46 -14.16 -6.29
N TRP A 268 17.83 -13.22 -7.18
CA TRP A 268 19.20 -13.07 -7.68
C TRP A 268 20.19 -12.75 -6.56
N LEU A 269 19.78 -11.88 -5.63
CA LEU A 269 20.60 -11.50 -4.51
C LEU A 269 20.86 -12.69 -3.55
N LEU A 270 19.85 -13.52 -3.30
CA LEU A 270 20.03 -14.75 -2.52
C LEU A 270 20.89 -15.79 -3.26
N LEU A 271 20.71 -15.93 -4.58
CA LEU A 271 21.51 -16.83 -5.39
C LEU A 271 22.99 -16.44 -5.34
N LEU A 272 23.31 -15.15 -5.52
CA LEU A 272 24.67 -14.64 -5.39
C LEU A 272 25.23 -14.89 -3.98
N HIS A 273 24.39 -14.73 -2.94
CA HIS A 273 24.79 -15.05 -1.58
C HIS A 273 25.21 -16.51 -1.41
N LEU A 274 24.40 -17.43 -1.94
CA LEU A 274 24.66 -18.87 -1.92
C LEU A 274 25.97 -19.20 -2.66
N LEU A 275 26.14 -18.66 -3.87
CA LEU A 275 27.34 -18.88 -4.69
C LEU A 275 28.61 -18.43 -3.96
N LEU A 276 28.59 -17.28 -3.27
CA LEU A 276 29.73 -16.81 -2.49
C LEU A 276 30.06 -17.75 -1.31
N ILE A 277 29.05 -18.25 -0.60
CA ILE A 277 29.25 -19.22 0.50
C ILE A 277 29.86 -20.52 -0.05
N VAL A 278 29.29 -21.06 -1.12
CA VAL A 278 29.77 -22.30 -1.74
C VAL A 278 31.20 -22.14 -2.25
N GLY A 279 31.54 -20.99 -2.85
CA GLY A 279 32.90 -20.67 -3.27
C GLY A 279 33.89 -20.66 -2.10
N ILE A 280 33.56 -19.98 -1.00
CA ILE A 280 34.41 -19.93 0.20
C ILE A 280 34.60 -21.33 0.80
N ILE A 281 33.53 -22.11 0.93
CA ILE A 281 33.59 -23.47 1.47
C ILE A 281 34.43 -24.38 0.54
N GLY A 282 34.23 -24.28 -0.77
CA GLY A 282 34.97 -25.07 -1.76
C GLY A 282 36.47 -24.78 -1.72
N ILE A 283 36.87 -23.50 -1.69
CA ILE A 283 38.30 -23.12 -1.62
C ILE A 283 38.89 -23.55 -0.27
N THR A 284 38.18 -23.32 0.84
CA THR A 284 38.63 -23.76 2.18
C THR A 284 38.79 -25.28 2.26
N GLY A 285 37.83 -26.03 1.71
CA GLY A 285 37.87 -27.49 1.66
C GLY A 285 39.02 -28.02 0.79
N TYR A 286 39.31 -27.37 -0.33
CA TYR A 286 40.45 -27.70 -1.17
C TYR A 286 41.79 -27.50 -0.45
N ILE A 287 41.97 -26.38 0.26
CA ILE A 287 43.17 -26.13 1.08
C ILE A 287 43.29 -27.21 2.17
N GLY A 288 42.19 -27.52 2.86
CA GLY A 288 42.16 -28.56 3.90
C GLY A 288 42.54 -29.94 3.37
N TYR A 289 41.99 -30.35 2.22
CA TYR A 289 42.32 -31.63 1.58
C TYR A 289 43.81 -31.70 1.20
N GLN A 290 44.36 -30.64 0.61
CA GLN A 290 45.78 -30.59 0.25
C GLN A 290 46.67 -30.64 1.49
N TYR A 291 46.28 -29.95 2.58
CA TYR A 291 47.00 -30.01 3.86
C TYR A 291 47.07 -31.43 4.40
N THR A 292 45.95 -32.16 4.39
CA THR A 292 45.91 -33.55 4.84
C THR A 292 46.63 -34.53 3.93
N THR A 293 46.84 -34.19 2.65
CA THR A 293 47.51 -35.09 1.69
C THR A 293 49.03 -34.89 1.64
N LEU A 294 49.51 -33.68 1.97
CA LEU A 294 50.93 -33.31 1.88
C LEU A 294 51.67 -33.40 3.23
N TYR A 295 50.97 -33.31 4.37
CA TYR A 295 51.59 -33.12 5.68
C TYR A 295 51.07 -34.05 6.79
N ILE A 296 50.17 -34.99 6.48
CA ILE A 296 49.74 -36.11 7.34
C ILE A 296 50.08 -37.41 6.62
#